data_AF-A0A7S4VFG5-F1
#
_entry.id   AF-A0A7S4VFG5-F1
#
_cell.length_a   1.000
_cell.length_b   1.000
_cell.length_c   1.000
_cell.angle_alpha   90.00
_cell.angle_beta   90.00
_cell.angle_gamma   90.00
#
_symmetry.space_group_name_H-M   'P 1'
#
loop_
_entity.id
_entity.type
_entity.pdbx_description
1 polymer ?
#
loop_
_entity_poly.entity_id
_entity_poly.type
_entity_poly.pdbx_seq_one_letter_code
_entity_poly.pdbx_strand_id
1 'polypeptide(L)'
;LKPLWLKPQAQPPPSHSFEGSGIERMPAFEDPLLSQQPQQHQQQQQPPCCKLSLLACGVTLVLGLANGLQGYLAQPRSVWPHGQSNVQLTSSTLSSSDSHGCITGQGSAWCGPLKRCVQKGVTPCPTPRVLVTGFLPFGPFKVNPAELVARQVNASCTSHCCIESQVIPVDHAGAALPARRLEEGPWDGVVHLGFEDESKGLRLELVAANVEATEWGGAAWNANVPCNKSGSEWRDLDVRGPCLLASTAPLNGLELPLLRRFPSPREIWSRDAGAYYCNEVYYRTLQAVRTRLIPPASGQQDLLPVIFVHLPKPEVSSIEESAKFVQDVADRLSIQAACQVQ
;
A
#
# COMPACT_ATOMS: atom_id res chain seq x y z
N LEU A 1 49.82 -3.16 63.06
CA LEU A 1 50.45 -1.84 62.86
C LEU A 1 51.71 -1.99 62.00
N LYS A 2 51.58 -1.81 60.69
CA LYS A 2 52.62 -1.50 59.70
C LYS A 2 51.92 -0.80 58.51
N PRO A 3 52.54 0.17 57.84
CA PRO A 3 51.83 1.35 57.38
C PRO A 3 51.63 1.45 55.85
N LEU A 4 50.69 2.34 55.51
CA LEU A 4 50.36 2.86 54.18
C LEU A 4 51.59 3.41 53.43
N TRP A 5 51.60 3.24 52.12
CA TRP A 5 52.42 4.03 51.19
C TRP A 5 51.53 4.72 50.13
N LEU A 6 51.89 5.98 49.88
CA LEU A 6 51.21 6.99 49.06
C LEU A 6 51.33 6.75 47.54
N LYS A 7 50.36 7.31 46.80
CA LYS A 7 50.36 7.48 45.34
C LYS A 7 51.46 8.44 44.85
N PRO A 8 51.84 8.34 43.56
CA PRO A 8 52.18 9.51 42.75
C PRO A 8 51.22 9.72 41.57
N GLN A 9 50.99 11.00 41.25
CA GLN A 9 50.23 11.53 40.12
C GLN A 9 50.97 11.31 38.78
N ALA A 10 50.23 11.06 37.70
CA ALA A 10 50.74 11.08 36.33
C ALA A 10 49.95 12.09 35.48
N GLN A 11 50.68 12.85 34.67
CA GLN A 11 50.27 14.04 33.92
C GLN A 11 49.39 13.73 32.69
N PRO A 12 48.59 14.71 32.20
CA PRO A 12 47.83 14.56 30.97
C PRO A 12 48.71 14.71 29.70
N PRO A 13 48.37 14.02 28.58
CA PRO A 13 49.11 14.10 27.32
C PRO A 13 48.86 15.42 26.55
N PRO A 14 49.75 15.79 25.61
CA PRO A 14 49.85 17.15 25.08
C PRO A 14 48.79 17.49 24.02
N SER A 15 48.40 18.77 24.00
CA SER A 15 47.58 19.42 22.99
C SER A 15 48.39 19.71 21.73
N HIS A 16 48.01 19.12 20.59
CA HIS A 16 48.51 19.52 19.29
C HIS A 16 47.63 20.61 18.69
N SER A 17 48.21 21.81 18.59
CA SER A 17 47.76 22.92 17.75
C SER A 17 48.10 22.62 16.29
N PHE A 18 47.09 22.59 15.42
CA PHE A 18 47.28 22.68 13.97
C PHE A 18 46.78 24.06 13.52
N GLU A 19 47.74 24.93 13.22
CA GLU A 19 47.52 26.16 12.47
C GLU A 19 47.25 25.83 11.00
N GLY A 20 46.36 26.60 10.39
CA GLY A 20 45.92 26.42 9.02
C GLY A 20 47.00 26.73 7.99
N SER A 21 46.96 25.99 6.89
CA SER A 21 47.57 26.38 5.63
C SER A 21 46.68 25.96 4.47
N GLY A 22 46.37 26.95 3.61
CA GLY A 22 46.02 26.85 2.19
C GLY A 22 45.03 25.76 1.74
N ILE A 23 43.76 26.14 1.58
CA ILE A 23 42.87 25.47 0.61
C ILE A 23 43.31 25.96 -0.78
N GLU A 24 44.14 25.16 -1.47
CA GLU A 24 44.30 25.26 -2.92
C GLU A 24 43.01 24.77 -3.59
N ARG A 25 42.41 25.64 -4.41
CA ARG A 25 41.27 25.29 -5.26
C ARG A 25 41.74 24.32 -6.35
N MET A 26 41.22 23.10 -6.35
CA MET A 26 41.32 22.23 -7.52
C MET A 26 40.35 22.73 -8.61
N PRO A 27 40.77 22.76 -9.88
CA PRO A 27 39.98 23.35 -10.97
C PRO A 27 38.79 22.47 -11.35
N ALA A 28 37.72 23.14 -11.79
CA ALA A 28 36.55 22.51 -12.39
C ALA A 28 36.97 21.70 -13.62
N PHE A 29 36.61 20.42 -13.65
CA PHE A 29 36.63 19.63 -14.87
C PHE A 29 35.49 20.10 -15.77
N GLU A 30 35.85 20.77 -16.87
CA GLU A 30 34.96 21.05 -18.00
C GLU A 30 34.69 19.74 -18.74
N ASP A 31 33.42 19.42 -18.95
CA ASP A 31 32.95 18.29 -19.74
C ASP A 31 32.81 18.73 -21.22
N PRO A 32 33.63 18.22 -22.16
CA PRO A 32 33.60 18.64 -23.55
C PRO A 32 32.69 17.72 -24.37
N LEU A 33 31.39 17.73 -24.10
CA LEU A 33 30.38 17.16 -25.01
C LEU A 33 29.17 18.09 -25.15
N LEU A 34 29.47 19.34 -25.51
CA LEU A 34 28.49 20.31 -26.01
C LEU A 34 28.82 20.60 -27.48
N SER A 35 28.50 19.65 -28.35
CA SER A 35 28.29 20.01 -29.76
C SER A 35 27.31 19.04 -30.44
N GLN A 36 26.25 19.66 -30.95
CA GLN A 36 25.36 19.20 -32.01
C GLN A 36 24.29 18.17 -31.66
N GLN A 37 23.04 18.63 -31.53
CA GLN A 37 21.97 18.20 -32.43
C GLN A 37 20.76 19.17 -32.39
N PRO A 38 20.04 19.30 -33.51
CA PRO A 38 19.07 20.38 -33.75
C PRO A 38 17.70 20.10 -33.12
N GLN A 39 17.00 21.18 -32.80
CA GLN A 39 15.61 21.17 -32.35
C GLN A 39 14.70 20.45 -33.36
N GLN A 40 14.03 19.40 -32.89
CA GLN A 40 12.77 18.95 -33.47
C GLN A 40 11.69 18.91 -32.39
N HIS A 41 10.74 19.82 -32.51
CA HIS A 41 9.46 19.74 -31.82
C HIS A 41 8.72 18.48 -32.28
N GLN A 42 8.48 17.55 -31.36
CA GLN A 42 7.38 16.59 -31.48
C GLN A 42 6.48 16.71 -30.25
N GLN A 43 5.31 17.33 -30.46
CA GLN A 43 4.15 17.16 -29.61
C GLN A 43 3.75 15.68 -29.63
N GLN A 44 4.02 14.95 -28.54
CA GLN A 44 3.39 13.65 -28.34
C GLN A 44 2.05 13.86 -27.64
N GLN A 45 1.01 13.74 -28.45
CA GLN A 45 -0.39 13.64 -28.05
C GLN A 45 -0.57 12.33 -27.26
N GLN A 46 -1.15 12.45 -26.06
CA GLN A 46 -1.63 11.31 -25.27
C GLN A 46 -2.79 10.61 -26.01
N PRO A 47 -2.88 9.27 -26.02
CA PRO A 47 -4.02 8.57 -26.58
C PRO A 47 -5.23 8.67 -25.65
N PRO A 48 -6.44 9.01 -26.12
CA PRO A 48 -7.64 8.97 -25.31
C PRO A 48 -8.21 7.54 -25.28
N CYS A 49 -8.18 6.89 -24.11
CA CYS A 49 -8.98 5.68 -23.88
C CYS A 49 -10.43 6.06 -23.55
N CYS A 50 -11.34 5.45 -24.31
CA CYS A 50 -12.79 5.29 -24.08
C CYS A 50 -13.68 6.55 -24.16
N LYS A 51 -14.11 6.89 -25.39
CA LYS A 51 -15.45 7.45 -25.64
C LYS A 51 -16.36 6.32 -26.13
N LEU A 52 -17.34 5.93 -25.32
CA LEU A 52 -18.46 5.10 -25.75
C LEU A 52 -19.48 6.02 -26.46
N SER A 53 -19.63 5.87 -27.77
CA SER A 53 -20.71 6.51 -28.53
C SER A 53 -21.88 5.53 -28.65
N LEU A 54 -23.03 5.95 -28.12
CA LEU A 54 -24.35 5.43 -28.43
C LEU A 54 -24.81 5.89 -29.83
N LEU A 55 -25.74 5.11 -30.40
CA LEU A 55 -26.53 5.28 -31.64
C LEU A 55 -25.96 4.62 -32.91
N ALA A 56 -26.63 3.56 -33.40
CA ALA A 56 -27.77 3.73 -34.30
C ALA A 56 -28.38 2.37 -34.71
N CYS A 57 -29.71 2.34 -34.78
CA CYS A 57 -30.55 1.28 -35.32
C CYS A 57 -30.15 0.87 -36.75
N GLY A 58 -30.12 -0.43 -37.01
CA GLY A 58 -30.11 -1.01 -38.34
C GLY A 58 -31.17 -2.13 -38.42
N VAL A 59 -32.38 -1.75 -38.81
CA VAL A 59 -33.45 -2.67 -39.20
C VAL A 59 -33.03 -3.34 -40.51
N THR A 60 -32.96 -4.67 -40.54
CA THR A 60 -32.92 -5.42 -41.81
C THR A 60 -34.21 -6.21 -41.95
N LEU A 61 -34.96 -5.83 -42.98
CA LEU A 61 -36.22 -6.38 -43.42
C LEU A 61 -35.92 -7.46 -44.46
N VAL A 62 -36.31 -8.72 -44.25
CA VAL A 62 -36.44 -9.70 -45.33
C VAL A 62 -37.76 -10.46 -45.21
N LEU A 63 -38.54 -10.24 -46.27
CA LEU A 63 -39.79 -10.82 -46.76
C LEU A 63 -40.09 -12.27 -46.35
N GLY A 64 -41.31 -12.49 -45.86
CA GLY A 64 -42.00 -13.78 -45.80
C GLY A 64 -43.42 -13.65 -46.35
N LEU A 65 -43.76 -14.50 -47.32
CA LEU A 65 -44.96 -14.45 -48.15
C LEU A 65 -46.24 -14.97 -47.45
N ALA A 66 -47.34 -14.32 -47.84
CA ALA A 66 -48.77 -14.66 -47.89
C ALA A 66 -49.34 -15.96 -47.31
N ASN A 67 -50.49 -15.78 -46.64
CA ASN A 67 -51.79 -16.53 -46.64
C ASN A 67 -52.32 -16.57 -45.20
N GLY A 68 -53.55 -16.22 -44.84
CA GLY A 68 -54.78 -15.81 -45.53
C GLY A 68 -55.92 -15.92 -44.48
N LEU A 69 -56.99 -15.10 -44.66
CA LEU A 69 -58.33 -15.25 -44.06
C LEU A 69 -58.41 -15.04 -42.52
N GLN A 70 -59.41 -14.43 -41.88
CA GLN A 70 -60.79 -14.01 -42.16
C GLN A 70 -61.11 -12.91 -41.11
N GLY A 71 -61.64 -11.73 -41.46
CA GLY A 71 -63.09 -11.45 -41.37
C GLY A 71 -63.57 -11.06 -39.96
N TYR A 72 -63.89 -9.78 -39.73
CA TYR A 72 -65.21 -9.24 -39.33
C TYR A 72 -65.16 -7.86 -38.66
N LEU A 73 -66.08 -7.02 -39.12
CA LEU A 73 -66.29 -5.61 -38.78
C LEU A 73 -67.21 -5.44 -37.55
N ALA A 74 -66.78 -4.56 -36.64
CA ALA A 74 -67.49 -3.41 -36.07
C ALA A 74 -68.98 -3.49 -35.60
N GLN A 75 -69.14 -3.23 -34.29
CA GLN A 75 -69.94 -2.17 -33.62
C GLN A 75 -70.95 -2.63 -32.52
N PRO A 76 -71.66 -1.72 -31.77
CA PRO A 76 -71.37 -1.45 -30.36
C PRO A 76 -72.61 -1.54 -29.45
N ARG A 77 -72.42 -1.37 -28.13
CA ARG A 77 -73.40 -1.00 -27.06
C ARG A 77 -72.86 -1.57 -25.74
N SER A 78 -73.04 -1.03 -24.54
CA SER A 78 -73.43 0.26 -23.98
C SER A 78 -73.45 0.02 -22.46
N VAL A 79 -73.08 1.05 -21.67
CA VAL A 79 -73.41 1.26 -20.25
C VAL A 79 -72.65 0.47 -19.14
N TRP A 80 -71.93 1.26 -18.33
CA TRP A 80 -71.48 1.19 -16.92
C TRP A 80 -72.17 0.16 -15.98
N PRO A 81 -71.55 -0.34 -14.86
CA PRO A 81 -70.98 0.52 -13.82
C PRO A 81 -69.74 0.03 -13.03
N HIS A 82 -69.18 0.99 -12.29
CA HIS A 82 -68.21 0.92 -11.21
C HIS A 82 -67.96 -0.47 -10.59
N GLY A 83 -66.72 -0.96 -10.73
CA GLY A 83 -66.15 -2.04 -9.95
C GLY A 83 -64.78 -1.61 -9.44
N GLN A 84 -64.68 -1.46 -8.12
CA GLN A 84 -63.45 -1.13 -7.40
C GLN A 84 -62.34 -2.11 -7.79
N SER A 85 -61.27 -1.62 -8.41
CA SER A 85 -60.03 -2.39 -8.51
C SER A 85 -59.42 -2.45 -7.12
N ASN A 86 -59.61 -3.60 -6.47
CA ASN A 86 -58.85 -4.02 -5.31
C ASN A 86 -57.40 -4.12 -5.76
N VAL A 87 -56.64 -3.04 -5.62
CA VAL A 87 -55.18 -3.09 -5.69
C VAL A 87 -54.78 -3.91 -4.48
N GLN A 88 -54.58 -5.21 -4.69
CA GLN A 88 -53.77 -6.01 -3.78
C GLN A 88 -52.43 -5.32 -3.71
N LEU A 89 -52.26 -4.52 -2.65
CA LEU A 89 -50.97 -4.16 -2.11
C LEU A 89 -50.33 -5.47 -1.67
N THR A 90 -49.77 -6.21 -2.63
CA THR A 90 -48.65 -7.09 -2.32
C THR A 90 -47.61 -6.14 -1.78
N SER A 91 -47.49 -6.11 -0.44
CA SER A 91 -46.36 -5.54 0.26
C SER A 91 -45.13 -6.29 -0.22
N SER A 92 -44.62 -5.94 -1.40
CA SER A 92 -43.23 -6.10 -1.72
C SER A 92 -42.52 -5.12 -0.80
N THR A 93 -42.31 -5.55 0.45
CA THR A 93 -41.24 -5.01 1.27
C THR A 93 -40.00 -5.23 0.42
N LEU A 94 -39.61 -4.20 -0.31
CA LEU A 94 -38.31 -4.06 -0.94
C LEU A 94 -37.33 -4.16 0.20
N SER A 95 -36.96 -5.39 0.56
CA SER A 95 -36.00 -5.65 1.60
C SER A 95 -34.69 -5.19 1.00
N SER A 96 -34.28 -3.97 1.33
CA SER A 96 -33.02 -3.42 0.86
C SER A 96 -31.92 -4.39 1.26
N SER A 97 -31.10 -4.81 0.31
CA SER A 97 -29.95 -5.65 0.56
C SER A 97 -28.66 -4.86 0.38
N ASP A 98 -27.62 -5.21 1.11
CA ASP A 98 -26.27 -4.70 0.83
C ASP A 98 -25.65 -5.40 -0.39
N SER A 99 -24.43 -5.01 -0.77
CA SER A 99 -23.70 -5.57 -1.91
C SER A 99 -23.41 -7.08 -1.81
N HIS A 100 -23.64 -7.69 -0.65
CA HIS A 100 -23.48 -9.12 -0.39
C HIS A 100 -24.81 -9.84 -0.18
N GLY A 101 -25.94 -9.16 -0.45
CA GLY A 101 -27.28 -9.74 -0.35
C GLY A 101 -27.84 -9.80 1.06
N CYS A 102 -27.20 -9.18 2.07
CA CYS A 102 -27.73 -9.18 3.43
C CYS A 102 -28.91 -8.23 3.54
N ILE A 103 -30.02 -8.71 4.09
CA ILE A 103 -31.28 -7.96 4.22
C ILE A 103 -31.13 -6.85 5.27
N THR A 104 -30.75 -5.66 4.83
CA THR A 104 -30.56 -4.47 5.68
C THR A 104 -31.86 -3.99 6.33
N GLY A 105 -33.01 -4.18 5.65
CA GLY A 105 -34.33 -3.85 6.20
C GLY A 105 -34.70 -4.65 7.46
N GLN A 106 -34.01 -5.76 7.73
CA GLN A 106 -34.15 -6.57 8.94
C GLN A 106 -32.93 -6.42 9.88
N GLY A 107 -32.16 -5.34 9.73
CA GLY A 107 -31.01 -5.04 10.59
C GLY A 107 -29.78 -5.92 10.35
N SER A 108 -29.75 -6.74 9.29
CA SER A 108 -28.57 -7.52 8.93
C SER A 108 -27.56 -6.73 8.10
N ALA A 109 -26.28 -7.08 8.21
CA ALA A 109 -25.22 -6.59 7.33
C ALA A 109 -24.16 -7.67 7.12
N TRP A 110 -23.47 -7.60 6.00
CA TRP A 110 -22.32 -8.44 5.73
C TRP A 110 -21.20 -8.19 6.74
N CYS A 111 -20.65 -9.28 7.28
CA CYS A 111 -19.43 -9.25 8.06
C CYS A 111 -18.31 -9.94 7.28
N GLY A 112 -17.37 -9.14 6.75
CA GLY A 112 -16.20 -9.64 6.02
C GLY A 112 -15.43 -10.74 6.77
N PRO A 113 -14.99 -10.52 8.02
CA PRO A 113 -14.26 -11.53 8.81
C PRO A 113 -15.03 -12.84 9.04
N LEU A 114 -16.36 -12.77 9.15
CA LEU A 114 -17.18 -13.96 9.37
C LEU A 114 -17.72 -14.57 8.07
N LYS A 115 -17.47 -13.92 6.92
CA LYS A 115 -17.94 -14.30 5.59
C LYS A 115 -19.43 -14.67 5.55
N ARG A 116 -20.25 -13.93 6.30
CA ARG A 116 -21.71 -14.14 6.39
C ARG A 116 -22.45 -12.87 6.81
N CYS A 117 -23.75 -12.84 6.54
CA CYS A 117 -24.64 -11.84 7.11
C CYS A 117 -24.75 -12.01 8.63
N VAL A 118 -24.63 -10.91 9.36
CA VAL A 118 -24.78 -10.84 10.81
C VAL A 118 -25.87 -9.85 11.18
N GLN A 119 -26.57 -10.13 12.27
CA GLN A 119 -27.57 -9.21 12.84
C GLN A 119 -26.84 -8.11 13.62
N LYS A 120 -26.98 -6.85 13.20
CA LYS A 120 -26.36 -5.71 13.88
C LYS A 120 -26.85 -5.64 15.32
N GLY A 121 -25.92 -5.52 16.26
CA GLY A 121 -26.21 -5.48 17.70
C GLY A 121 -26.42 -6.83 18.38
N VAL A 122 -26.54 -7.93 17.61
CA VAL A 122 -26.65 -9.29 18.17
C VAL A 122 -25.33 -10.04 18.01
N THR A 123 -24.79 -10.06 16.80
CA THR A 123 -23.51 -10.71 16.50
C THR A 123 -22.46 -9.64 16.18
N PRO A 124 -21.44 -9.44 17.02
CA PRO A 124 -20.37 -8.50 16.72
C PRO A 124 -19.59 -8.98 15.49
N CYS A 125 -19.31 -8.07 14.57
CA CYS A 125 -18.39 -8.31 13.47
C CYS A 125 -16.97 -7.91 13.93
N PRO A 126 -15.98 -8.80 13.84
CA PRO A 126 -14.60 -8.45 14.21
C PRO A 126 -14.10 -7.24 13.40
N THR A 127 -13.39 -6.32 14.05
CA THR A 127 -12.74 -5.22 13.35
C THR A 127 -11.49 -5.76 12.63
N PRO A 128 -11.26 -5.39 11.35
CA PRO A 128 -10.04 -5.78 10.64
C PRO A 128 -8.75 -5.37 11.39
N ARG A 129 -7.69 -6.16 11.25
CA ARG A 129 -6.41 -5.94 11.94
C ARG A 129 -5.26 -5.73 10.97
N VAL A 130 -4.54 -4.63 11.10
CA VAL A 130 -3.37 -4.32 10.28
C VAL A 130 -2.11 -4.38 11.12
N LEU A 131 -1.14 -5.20 10.69
CA LEU A 131 0.20 -5.22 11.28
C LEU A 131 0.99 -4.03 10.75
N VAL A 132 1.45 -3.15 11.64
CA VAL A 132 2.39 -2.08 11.28
C VAL A 132 3.76 -2.42 11.85
N THR A 133 4.84 -2.21 11.11
CA THR A 133 6.19 -2.36 11.67
C THR A 133 7.00 -1.09 11.51
N GLY A 134 7.85 -0.79 12.47
CA GLY A 134 8.87 0.26 12.36
C GLY A 134 10.23 -0.28 12.79
N PHE A 135 11.30 0.42 12.46
CA PHE A 135 12.65 0.00 12.82
C PHE A 135 13.21 0.81 13.99
N LEU A 136 13.99 0.16 14.86
CA LEU A 136 14.84 0.83 15.83
C LEU A 136 15.84 1.80 15.15
N PRO A 137 16.49 2.70 15.91
CA PRO A 137 17.57 3.55 15.39
C PRO A 137 18.76 2.73 14.91
N PHE A 138 19.52 3.25 13.95
CA PHE A 138 20.63 2.55 13.30
C PHE A 138 21.73 3.52 12.85
N GLY A 139 22.95 2.99 12.69
CA GLY A 139 24.10 3.75 12.20
C GLY A 139 24.29 5.06 12.99
N PRO A 140 24.39 6.22 12.31
CA PRO A 140 24.54 7.52 12.97
C PRO A 140 23.22 8.07 13.54
N PHE A 141 22.07 7.53 13.14
CA PHE A 141 20.76 8.07 13.49
C PHE A 141 20.36 7.63 14.89
N LYS A 142 20.27 8.59 15.82
CA LYS A 142 19.85 8.35 17.21
C LYS A 142 18.33 8.23 17.36
N VAL A 143 17.59 8.69 16.36
CA VAL A 143 16.13 8.65 16.29
C VAL A 143 15.75 8.09 14.93
N ASN A 144 14.81 7.15 14.92
CA ASN A 144 14.22 6.64 13.70
C ASN A 144 12.74 7.06 13.64
N PRO A 145 12.32 7.92 12.69
CA PRO A 145 10.92 8.30 12.52
C PRO A 145 9.97 7.10 12.38
N ALA A 146 10.43 5.99 11.78
CA ALA A 146 9.63 4.77 11.64
C ALA A 146 9.31 4.12 13.00
N GLU A 147 10.25 4.13 13.96
CA GLU A 147 9.96 3.71 15.34
C GLU A 147 8.89 4.61 15.96
N LEU A 148 9.08 5.93 15.88
CA LEU A 148 8.18 6.89 16.53
C LEU A 148 6.76 6.78 15.98
N VAL A 149 6.62 6.71 14.66
CA VAL A 149 5.31 6.55 14.00
C VAL A 149 4.69 5.21 14.35
N ALA A 150 5.43 4.10 14.28
CA ALA A 150 4.91 2.77 14.64
C ALA A 150 4.40 2.74 16.09
N ARG A 151 5.11 3.37 17.03
CA ARG A 151 4.67 3.50 18.43
C ARG A 151 3.43 4.37 18.55
N GLN A 152 3.35 5.46 17.81
CA GLN A 152 2.21 6.39 17.86
C GLN A 152 0.91 5.77 17.34
N VAL A 153 0.97 4.96 16.29
CA VAL A 153 -0.21 4.28 15.74
C VAL A 153 -0.50 2.93 16.42
N ASN A 154 0.31 2.50 17.38
CA ASN A 154 0.12 1.21 18.02
C ASN A 154 -1.19 1.19 18.84
N ALA A 155 -1.96 0.10 18.70
CA ALA A 155 -3.23 -0.10 19.39
C ALA A 155 -4.28 1.00 19.12
N SER A 156 -4.15 1.74 18.01
CA SER A 156 -5.19 2.65 17.53
C SER A 156 -6.26 1.86 16.75
N CYS A 157 -7.51 2.34 16.82
CA CYS A 157 -8.59 1.83 16.00
C CYS A 157 -9.35 2.98 15.34
N THR A 158 -9.75 2.76 14.10
CA THR A 158 -10.70 3.60 13.35
C THR A 158 -12.02 2.84 13.19
N SER A 159 -12.95 3.40 12.43
CA SER A 159 -14.13 2.65 11.97
C SER A 159 -13.80 1.55 10.96
N HIS A 160 -12.57 1.49 10.43
CA HIS A 160 -12.18 0.60 9.34
C HIS A 160 -11.20 -0.50 9.75
N CYS A 161 -10.28 -0.23 10.68
CA CYS A 161 -9.35 -1.22 11.19
C CYS A 161 -8.83 -0.88 12.58
N CYS A 162 -8.20 -1.85 13.23
CA CYS A 162 -7.31 -1.66 14.36
C CYS A 162 -5.86 -1.95 13.93
N ILE A 163 -4.93 -1.11 14.37
CA ILE A 163 -3.51 -1.28 14.13
C ILE A 163 -2.86 -1.98 15.31
N GLU A 164 -2.03 -2.95 14.99
CA GLU A 164 -1.07 -3.53 15.93
C GLU A 164 0.34 -3.32 15.40
N SER A 165 1.17 -2.63 16.18
CA SER A 165 2.52 -2.26 15.75
C SER A 165 3.60 -3.15 16.37
N GLN A 166 4.70 -3.33 15.64
CA GLN A 166 5.93 -3.93 16.14
C GLN A 166 7.14 -3.10 15.74
N VAL A 167 7.93 -2.66 16.72
CA VAL A 167 9.25 -2.07 16.45
C VAL A 167 10.28 -3.20 16.40
N ILE A 168 11.00 -3.33 15.28
CA ILE A 168 11.94 -4.41 14.99
C ILE A 168 13.39 -3.88 14.95
N PRO A 169 14.39 -4.71 15.29
CA PRO A 169 15.80 -4.34 15.16
C PRO A 169 16.20 -4.22 13.69
N VAL A 170 17.27 -3.45 13.45
CA VAL A 170 17.83 -3.21 12.11
C VAL A 170 18.91 -4.26 11.82
N ASP A 171 18.47 -5.50 11.75
CA ASP A 171 19.28 -6.68 11.46
C ASP A 171 18.45 -7.77 10.73
N HIS A 172 19.10 -8.85 10.29
CA HIS A 172 18.42 -9.96 9.61
C HIS A 172 17.36 -10.64 10.48
N ALA A 173 17.58 -10.72 11.80
CA ALA A 173 16.63 -11.34 12.71
C ALA A 173 15.34 -10.52 12.79
N GLY A 174 15.48 -9.19 12.85
CA GLY A 174 14.40 -8.22 12.80
C GLY A 174 13.64 -8.25 11.49
N ALA A 175 14.35 -8.25 10.36
CA ALA A 175 13.75 -8.36 9.04
C ALA A 175 12.96 -9.66 8.83
N ALA A 176 13.31 -10.74 9.54
CA ALA A 176 12.59 -12.01 9.51
C ALA A 176 11.38 -12.09 10.47
N LEU A 177 11.22 -11.14 11.41
CA LEU A 177 10.12 -11.20 12.40
C LEU A 177 8.73 -11.08 11.76
N PRO A 178 8.44 -10.10 10.89
CA PRO A 178 7.07 -9.89 10.43
C PRO A 178 6.51 -11.07 9.62
N ALA A 179 7.35 -11.71 8.80
CA ALA A 179 6.99 -12.91 8.06
C ALA A 179 6.58 -14.08 8.97
N ARG A 180 7.26 -14.27 10.12
CA ARG A 180 6.87 -15.25 11.14
C ARG A 180 5.56 -14.87 11.82
N ARG A 181 5.41 -13.58 12.08
CA ARG A 181 4.25 -13.00 12.77
C ARG A 181 2.92 -13.15 12.02
N LEU A 182 2.98 -13.41 10.71
CA LEU A 182 1.79 -13.70 9.91
C LEU A 182 1.00 -14.92 10.44
N GLU A 183 1.63 -15.81 11.20
CA GLU A 183 1.01 -17.00 11.80
C GLU A 183 0.27 -16.69 13.13
N GLU A 184 0.55 -15.55 13.76
CA GLU A 184 0.07 -15.22 15.11
C GLU A 184 -1.34 -14.63 15.15
N GLY A 185 -1.98 -14.41 14.01
CA GLY A 185 -3.35 -13.94 14.02
C GLY A 185 -3.97 -13.78 12.64
N PRO A 186 -5.29 -13.58 12.60
CA PRO A 186 -5.92 -13.04 11.42
C PRO A 186 -5.39 -11.62 11.19
N TRP A 187 -4.78 -11.42 10.02
CA TRP A 187 -4.33 -10.13 9.51
C TRP A 187 -5.15 -9.73 8.29
N ASP A 188 -5.34 -8.44 8.11
CA ASP A 188 -6.06 -7.83 6.98
C ASP A 188 -5.15 -6.95 6.11
N GLY A 189 -3.99 -6.59 6.64
CA GLY A 189 -2.93 -5.96 5.89
C GLY A 189 -1.65 -5.88 6.71
N VAL A 190 -0.55 -5.58 6.02
CA VAL A 190 0.75 -5.29 6.61
C VAL A 190 1.28 -3.99 6.03
N VAL A 191 1.72 -3.09 6.90
CA VAL A 191 2.39 -1.85 6.53
C VAL A 191 3.76 -1.83 7.20
N HIS A 192 4.82 -1.93 6.42
CA HIS A 192 6.17 -1.72 6.92
C HIS A 192 6.56 -0.26 6.82
N LEU A 193 7.23 0.28 7.84
CA LEU A 193 7.74 1.65 7.87
C LEU A 193 9.27 1.62 7.91
N GLY A 194 9.90 2.41 7.05
CA GLY A 194 11.33 2.64 7.03
C GLY A 194 11.66 4.12 7.06
N PHE A 195 12.87 4.47 7.50
CA PHE A 195 13.36 5.84 7.45
C PHE A 195 14.35 6.00 6.29
N GLU A 196 14.13 7.01 5.47
CA GLU A 196 15.01 7.41 4.38
C GLU A 196 15.46 8.87 4.57
N ASP A 197 16.74 9.06 4.91
CA ASP A 197 17.30 10.35 5.32
C ASP A 197 17.21 11.45 4.24
N GLU A 198 17.31 11.03 2.98
CA GLU A 198 17.33 11.92 1.83
C GLU A 198 15.95 12.13 1.19
N SER A 199 14.94 11.36 1.63
CA SER A 199 13.61 11.41 1.06
C SER A 199 13.00 12.81 1.17
N LYS A 200 12.33 13.23 0.10
CA LYS A 200 11.64 14.53 0.03
C LYS A 200 10.15 14.43 0.38
N GLY A 201 9.67 13.26 0.78
CA GLY A 201 8.27 13.01 1.10
C GLY A 201 8.01 11.59 1.60
N LEU A 202 6.74 11.26 1.75
CA LEU A 202 6.28 9.90 2.07
C LEU A 202 6.26 9.08 0.78
N ARG A 203 6.89 7.90 0.78
CA ARG A 203 7.01 7.05 -0.43
C ARG A 203 6.44 5.67 -0.18
N LEU A 204 5.56 5.21 -1.06
CA LEU A 204 4.99 3.87 -1.12
C LEU A 204 5.83 3.01 -2.07
N GLU A 205 6.40 1.93 -1.54
CA GLU A 205 7.25 1.01 -2.32
C GLU A 205 6.41 0.01 -3.10
N LEU A 206 6.54 0.05 -4.42
CA LEU A 206 5.82 -0.80 -5.36
C LEU A 206 6.40 -2.21 -5.46
N VAL A 207 7.69 -2.38 -5.18
CA VAL A 207 8.42 -3.64 -5.35
C VAL A 207 9.47 -3.83 -4.25
N ALA A 208 9.78 -5.09 -3.95
CA ALA A 208 10.94 -5.51 -3.17
C ALA A 208 11.83 -6.41 -4.03
N ALA A 209 13.15 -6.28 -3.86
CA ALA A 209 14.15 -7.08 -4.55
C ALA A 209 14.66 -8.24 -3.68
N ASN A 210 14.97 -9.37 -4.32
CA ASN A 210 15.61 -10.52 -3.71
C ASN A 210 17.09 -10.24 -3.48
N VAL A 211 17.38 -9.41 -2.48
CA VAL A 211 18.72 -8.95 -2.14
C VAL A 211 18.87 -9.09 -0.63
N GLU A 212 19.90 -9.81 -0.23
CA GLU A 212 20.31 -9.87 1.18
C GLU A 212 20.86 -8.52 1.61
N ALA A 213 20.37 -7.99 2.72
CA ALA A 213 20.85 -6.72 3.23
C ALA A 213 22.32 -6.82 3.66
N THR A 214 23.12 -5.83 3.28
CA THR A 214 24.47 -5.67 3.81
C THR A 214 24.45 -4.66 4.95
N GLU A 215 25.38 -4.76 5.90
CA GLU A 215 25.49 -3.75 6.97
C GLU A 215 25.77 -2.34 6.41
N TRP A 216 25.36 -1.33 7.18
CA TRP A 216 25.45 0.09 6.80
C TRP A 216 26.87 0.49 6.39
N GLY A 217 27.03 1.02 5.18
CA GLY A 217 28.32 1.47 4.63
C GLY A 217 28.93 0.57 3.54
N GLY A 218 28.18 -0.41 3.02
CA GLY A 218 28.55 -1.20 1.83
C GLY A 218 28.52 -0.41 0.51
N ALA A 219 28.80 -1.09 -0.61
CA ALA A 219 28.91 -0.49 -1.94
C ALA A 219 27.65 0.26 -2.38
N ALA A 220 27.83 1.17 -3.33
CA ALA A 220 26.74 1.94 -3.92
C ALA A 220 25.68 1.00 -4.51
N TRP A 221 24.50 0.98 -3.89
CA TRP A 221 23.32 0.34 -4.45
C TRP A 221 22.94 1.00 -5.78
N ASN A 222 22.54 0.18 -6.75
CA ASN A 222 22.03 0.65 -8.02
C ASN A 222 20.75 -0.14 -8.34
N ALA A 223 19.63 0.57 -8.47
CA ALA A 223 18.32 -0.02 -8.75
C ALA A 223 18.24 -0.79 -10.07
N ASN A 224 19.23 -0.68 -10.96
CA ASN A 224 19.36 -1.49 -12.17
C ASN A 224 20.05 -2.86 -11.94
N VAL A 225 20.59 -3.10 -10.74
CA VAL A 225 21.31 -4.32 -10.35
C VAL A 225 20.46 -5.48 -9.78
N PRO A 226 19.18 -5.33 -9.35
CA PRO A 226 18.57 -6.32 -8.45
C PRO A 226 18.50 -7.74 -9.05
N CYS A 227 18.38 -7.86 -10.38
CA CYS A 227 18.26 -9.16 -11.06
C CYS A 227 19.54 -9.66 -11.71
N ASN A 228 20.58 -8.83 -11.81
CA ASN A 228 21.88 -9.24 -12.32
C ASN A 228 22.97 -8.81 -11.36
N LYS A 229 23.24 -9.68 -10.39
CA LYS A 229 24.24 -9.46 -9.34
C LYS A 229 25.64 -9.95 -9.72
N SER A 230 25.82 -10.48 -10.94
CA SER A 230 27.09 -11.03 -11.37
C SER A 230 28.19 -9.97 -11.32
N GLY A 231 29.31 -10.27 -10.65
CA GLY A 231 30.40 -9.31 -10.44
C GLY A 231 30.12 -8.22 -9.41
N SER A 232 29.00 -8.28 -8.69
CA SER A 232 28.71 -7.42 -7.54
C SER A 232 28.88 -8.18 -6.22
N GLU A 233 28.92 -7.45 -5.10
CA GLU A 233 28.95 -8.05 -3.75
C GLU A 233 27.56 -8.47 -3.24
N TRP A 234 26.49 -8.08 -3.93
CA TRP A 234 25.12 -8.37 -3.52
C TRP A 234 24.79 -9.85 -3.70
N ARG A 235 24.13 -10.42 -2.69
CA ARG A 235 23.70 -11.82 -2.68
C ARG A 235 22.18 -11.94 -2.76
N ASP A 236 21.71 -13.08 -3.25
CA ASP A 236 20.28 -13.42 -3.17
C ASP A 236 19.91 -13.72 -1.72
N LEU A 237 18.77 -13.18 -1.29
CA LEU A 237 18.19 -13.51 0.00
C LEU A 237 17.61 -14.94 0.01
N ASP A 238 17.01 -15.34 -1.11
CA ASP A 238 16.58 -16.71 -1.41
C ASP A 238 17.01 -17.08 -2.83
N VAL A 239 17.93 -18.03 -2.97
CA VAL A 239 18.45 -18.50 -4.26
C VAL A 239 17.38 -19.11 -5.19
N ARG A 240 16.19 -19.44 -4.68
CA ARG A 240 15.03 -19.93 -5.46
C ARG A 240 13.92 -18.89 -5.57
N GLY A 241 14.07 -17.74 -4.91
CA GLY A 241 13.09 -16.67 -4.88
C GLY A 241 13.08 -15.89 -6.21
N PRO A 242 11.91 -15.37 -6.62
CA PRO A 242 11.85 -14.47 -7.78
C PRO A 242 12.68 -13.21 -7.52
N CYS A 243 13.31 -12.66 -8.55
CA CYS A 243 14.15 -11.47 -8.40
C CYS A 243 13.40 -10.29 -7.75
N LEU A 244 12.18 -10.01 -8.21
CA LEU A 244 11.36 -8.92 -7.71
C LEU A 244 10.01 -9.46 -7.25
N LEU A 245 9.49 -8.88 -6.18
CA LEU A 245 8.14 -9.10 -5.70
C LEU A 245 7.40 -7.77 -5.68
N ALA A 246 6.29 -7.68 -6.40
CA ALA A 246 5.42 -6.51 -6.33
C ALA A 246 4.69 -6.45 -4.98
N SER A 247 4.30 -5.26 -4.57
CA SER A 247 3.31 -5.06 -3.50
C SER A 247 2.05 -5.90 -3.78
N THR A 248 1.45 -6.47 -2.74
CA THR A 248 0.12 -7.09 -2.80
C THR A 248 -0.99 -6.12 -2.40
N ALA A 249 -0.66 -4.86 -2.07
CA ALA A 249 -1.65 -3.86 -1.73
C ALA A 249 -2.47 -3.40 -2.96
N PRO A 250 -3.75 -3.00 -2.76
CA PRO A 250 -4.60 -2.51 -3.84
C PRO A 250 -4.23 -1.06 -4.23
N LEU A 251 -3.16 -0.90 -5.01
CA LEU A 251 -2.54 0.40 -5.32
C LEU A 251 -3.52 1.46 -5.88
N ASN A 252 -4.45 1.07 -6.75
CA ASN A 252 -5.48 1.98 -7.30
C ASN A 252 -6.39 2.57 -6.20
N GLY A 253 -6.64 1.82 -5.12
CA GLY A 253 -7.42 2.28 -3.97
C GLY A 253 -6.65 3.19 -3.01
N LEU A 254 -5.32 3.21 -3.12
CA LEU A 254 -4.42 4.06 -2.34
C LEU A 254 -4.23 5.43 -3.01
N GLU A 255 -4.03 5.48 -4.33
CA GLU A 255 -3.51 6.66 -5.03
C GLU A 255 -4.32 7.95 -4.84
N LEU A 256 -5.52 8.00 -5.43
CA LEU A 256 -6.32 9.23 -5.50
C LEU A 256 -6.68 9.81 -4.13
N PRO A 257 -7.05 8.99 -3.14
CA PRO A 257 -7.45 9.54 -1.86
C PRO A 257 -6.27 9.99 -1.00
N LEU A 258 -5.12 9.32 -1.08
CA LEU A 258 -3.90 9.78 -0.41
C LEU A 258 -3.41 11.09 -1.02
N LEU A 259 -3.40 11.21 -2.36
CA LEU A 259 -3.04 12.46 -3.03
C LEU A 259 -3.97 13.63 -2.69
N ARG A 260 -5.27 13.37 -2.44
CA ARG A 260 -6.22 14.41 -2.00
C ARG A 260 -5.97 14.89 -0.57
N ARG A 261 -5.64 13.96 0.33
CA ARG A 261 -5.51 14.24 1.76
C ARG A 261 -4.13 14.70 2.16
N PHE A 262 -3.12 14.29 1.40
CA PHE A 262 -1.71 14.64 1.57
C PHE A 262 -1.19 15.25 0.26
N PRO A 263 -1.60 16.48 -0.08
CA PRO A 263 -1.21 17.17 -1.31
C PRO A 263 0.25 17.66 -1.20
N SER A 264 1.20 16.73 -1.07
CA SER A 264 2.62 17.00 -1.28
C SER A 264 3.02 16.53 -2.68
N PRO A 265 3.60 17.39 -3.54
CA PRO A 265 3.88 17.07 -4.94
C PRO A 265 5.09 16.12 -5.14
N ARG A 266 5.53 15.39 -4.12
CA ARG A 266 6.83 14.72 -4.13
C ARG A 266 6.68 13.21 -4.01
N GLU A 267 6.77 12.56 -5.16
CA GLU A 267 7.10 11.14 -5.37
C GLU A 267 6.49 10.15 -4.36
N ILE A 268 5.15 10.04 -4.36
CA ILE A 268 4.46 9.06 -3.50
C ILE A 268 4.77 7.61 -3.90
N TRP A 269 5.23 7.36 -5.13
CA TRP A 269 5.52 6.02 -5.62
C TRP A 269 7.02 5.81 -5.74
N SER A 270 7.50 4.72 -5.18
CA SER A 270 8.90 4.28 -5.30
C SER A 270 8.96 2.87 -5.87
N ARG A 271 9.99 2.61 -6.69
CA ARG A 271 10.32 1.27 -7.21
C ARG A 271 11.62 0.75 -6.61
N ASP A 272 12.14 1.44 -5.60
CA ASP A 272 13.44 1.16 -5.02
C ASP A 272 13.37 1.33 -3.51
N ALA A 273 13.16 0.20 -2.82
CA ALA A 273 13.21 0.13 -1.36
C ALA A 273 14.66 0.05 -0.83
N GLY A 274 15.66 0.21 -1.70
CA GLY A 274 17.08 0.09 -1.41
C GLY A 274 17.57 -1.36 -1.32
N ALA A 275 18.80 -1.51 -0.81
CA ALA A 275 19.46 -2.80 -0.59
C ALA A 275 19.62 -3.15 0.90
N TYR A 276 18.97 -2.39 1.78
CA TYR A 276 19.12 -2.52 3.23
C TYR A 276 17.95 -3.31 3.84
N TYR A 277 17.85 -3.32 5.17
CA TYR A 277 16.83 -4.10 5.88
C TYR A 277 15.38 -3.69 5.56
N CYS A 278 15.15 -2.47 5.05
CA CYS A 278 13.84 -2.05 4.51
C CYS A 278 13.38 -2.95 3.36
N ASN A 279 14.26 -3.20 2.38
CA ASN A 279 13.99 -4.09 1.27
C ASN A 279 13.86 -5.54 1.73
N GLU A 280 14.78 -5.99 2.62
CA GLU A 280 14.78 -7.37 3.10
C GLU A 280 13.48 -7.73 3.83
N VAL A 281 13.02 -6.90 4.77
CA VAL A 281 11.76 -7.16 5.49
C VAL A 281 10.58 -7.19 4.52
N TYR A 282 10.56 -6.28 3.53
CA TYR A 282 9.48 -6.21 2.57
C TYR A 282 9.44 -7.47 1.69
N TYR A 283 10.59 -7.88 1.17
CA TYR A 283 10.72 -9.08 0.36
C TYR A 283 10.30 -10.33 1.13
N ARG A 284 10.81 -10.52 2.37
CA ARG A 284 10.48 -11.68 3.21
C ARG A 284 8.98 -11.77 3.48
N THR A 285 8.32 -10.67 3.83
CA THR A 285 6.87 -10.65 4.06
C THR A 285 6.09 -10.96 2.78
N LEU A 286 6.44 -10.31 1.66
CA LEU A 286 5.81 -10.56 0.36
C LEU A 286 5.98 -12.00 -0.13
N GLN A 287 7.15 -12.59 0.14
CA GLN A 287 7.45 -13.98 -0.18
C GLN A 287 6.63 -14.92 0.70
N ALA A 288 6.56 -14.67 2.01
CA ALA A 288 5.77 -15.47 2.95
C ALA A 288 4.29 -15.47 2.58
N VAL A 289 3.71 -14.30 2.26
CA VAL A 289 2.32 -14.17 1.82
C VAL A 289 2.04 -15.01 0.57
N ARG A 290 2.92 -14.94 -0.44
CA ARG A 290 2.76 -15.70 -1.69
C ARG A 290 2.97 -17.20 -1.54
N THR A 291 4.03 -17.60 -0.85
CA THR A 291 4.38 -19.02 -0.69
C THR A 291 3.36 -19.78 0.14
N ARG A 292 2.74 -19.11 1.10
CA ARG A 292 1.74 -19.68 2.01
C ARG A 292 0.30 -19.36 1.59
N LEU A 293 0.11 -18.61 0.51
CA LEU A 293 -1.20 -18.16 -0.01
C LEU A 293 -2.08 -17.56 1.09
N ILE A 294 -1.53 -16.63 1.87
CA ILE A 294 -2.23 -16.05 3.03
C ILE A 294 -3.22 -15.00 2.54
N PRO A 295 -4.54 -15.15 2.75
CA PRO A 295 -5.53 -14.13 2.43
C PRO A 295 -5.74 -13.16 3.61
N PRO A 296 -6.32 -11.96 3.38
CA PRO A 296 -6.83 -11.14 4.47
C PRO A 296 -7.98 -11.85 5.19
N ALA A 297 -8.03 -11.74 6.52
CA ALA A 297 -9.01 -12.42 7.35
C ALA A 297 -10.45 -11.96 7.07
N SER A 298 -10.60 -10.65 6.86
CA SER A 298 -11.85 -9.97 6.57
C SER A 298 -12.21 -9.92 5.11
N GLY A 299 -11.31 -10.26 4.19
CA GLY A 299 -11.42 -9.91 2.77
C GLY A 299 -11.74 -11.06 1.81
N GLN A 300 -11.94 -10.68 0.54
CA GLN A 300 -12.06 -11.58 -0.62
C GLN A 300 -10.81 -11.57 -1.52
N GLN A 301 -9.76 -10.83 -1.16
CA GLN A 301 -8.53 -10.84 -1.95
C GLN A 301 -7.82 -12.18 -1.78
N ASP A 302 -7.14 -12.62 -2.84
CA ASP A 302 -6.43 -13.90 -2.83
C ASP A 302 -5.18 -13.87 -1.95
N LEU A 303 -4.57 -12.69 -1.77
CA LEU A 303 -3.36 -12.48 -1.00
C LEU A 303 -3.52 -11.29 -0.04
N LEU A 304 -2.94 -11.42 1.15
CA LEU A 304 -2.87 -10.40 2.18
C LEU A 304 -2.20 -9.14 1.61
N PRO A 305 -2.82 -7.96 1.71
CA PRO A 305 -2.18 -6.69 1.37
C PRO A 305 -0.90 -6.44 2.14
N VAL A 306 0.19 -6.14 1.45
CA VAL A 306 1.47 -5.76 2.06
C VAL A 306 2.02 -4.57 1.29
N ILE A 307 2.35 -3.51 2.01
CA ILE A 307 3.00 -2.30 1.46
C ILE A 307 4.13 -1.86 2.39
N PHE A 308 5.12 -1.16 1.82
CA PHE A 308 6.18 -0.50 2.58
C PHE A 308 6.10 1.01 2.37
N VAL A 309 6.30 1.78 3.44
CA VAL A 309 6.30 3.24 3.45
C VAL A 309 7.66 3.74 3.92
N HIS A 310 8.41 4.42 3.05
CA HIS A 310 9.55 5.22 3.48
C HIS A 310 9.07 6.58 3.99
N LEU A 311 9.49 6.88 5.21
CA LEU A 311 9.26 8.14 5.89
C LEU A 311 10.49 9.04 5.72
N PRO A 312 10.29 10.34 5.43
CA PRO A 312 11.38 11.29 5.39
C PRO A 312 11.75 11.72 6.81
N LYS A 313 12.67 12.68 6.91
CA LYS A 313 12.98 13.33 8.19
C LYS A 313 11.74 14.04 8.78
N PRO A 314 11.64 14.17 10.12
CA PRO A 314 10.53 14.88 10.76
C PRO A 314 10.37 16.35 10.33
N GLU A 315 11.43 16.99 9.83
CA GLU A 315 11.36 18.36 9.29
C GLU A 315 10.66 18.42 7.93
N VAL A 316 10.59 17.30 7.20
CA VAL A 316 9.90 17.19 5.91
C VAL A 316 8.45 16.76 6.10
N SER A 317 8.21 15.75 6.95
CA SER A 317 6.87 15.36 7.38
C SER A 317 6.93 15.00 8.85
N SER A 318 6.15 15.73 9.66
CA SER A 318 6.14 15.52 11.12
C SER A 318 5.69 14.10 11.48
N ILE A 319 6.05 13.64 12.68
CA ILE A 319 5.60 12.33 13.18
C ILE A 319 4.07 12.24 13.19
N GLU A 320 3.37 13.33 13.53
CA GLU A 320 1.91 13.36 13.53
C GLU A 320 1.32 13.23 12.12
N GLU A 321 1.88 13.93 11.13
CA GLU A 321 1.44 13.84 9.75
C GLU A 321 1.71 12.45 9.16
N SER A 322 2.91 11.92 9.40
CA SER A 322 3.30 10.57 9.00
C SER A 322 2.39 9.51 9.64
N ALA A 323 2.03 9.65 10.93
CA ALA A 323 1.10 8.76 11.61
C ALA A 323 -0.31 8.81 11.00
N LYS A 324 -0.81 10.00 10.64
CA LYS A 324 -2.09 10.15 9.91
C LYS A 324 -2.04 9.48 8.55
N PHE A 325 -0.93 9.60 7.83
CA PHE A 325 -0.74 8.93 6.54
C PHE A 325 -0.76 7.41 6.70
N VAL A 326 0.01 6.87 7.65
CA VAL A 326 0.06 5.42 7.93
C VAL A 326 -1.31 4.87 8.34
N GLN A 327 -2.08 5.62 9.14
CA GLN A 327 -3.45 5.23 9.49
C GLN A 327 -4.38 5.20 8.26
N ASP A 328 -4.29 6.18 7.36
CA ASP A 328 -5.10 6.22 6.13
C ASP A 328 -4.70 5.07 5.17
N VAL A 329 -3.41 4.73 5.08
CA VAL A 329 -2.94 3.55 4.35
C VAL A 329 -3.52 2.27 4.97
N ALA A 330 -3.42 2.10 6.30
CA ALA A 330 -3.94 0.93 6.99
C ALA A 330 -5.45 0.74 6.79
N ASP A 331 -6.23 1.82 6.93
CA ASP A 331 -7.68 1.81 6.68
C ASP A 331 -8.00 1.35 5.25
N ARG A 332 -7.18 1.72 4.27
CA ARG A 332 -7.39 1.31 2.87
C ARG A 332 -7.01 -0.11 2.57
N LEU A 333 -6.02 -0.66 3.27
CA LEU A 333 -5.70 -2.08 3.16
C LEU A 333 -6.86 -2.94 3.69
N SER A 334 -7.59 -2.46 4.71
CA SER A 334 -8.73 -3.17 5.29
C SER A 334 -10.05 -2.95 4.56
N ILE A 335 -10.20 -1.84 3.83
CA ILE A 335 -11.37 -1.60 2.99
C ILE A 335 -11.34 -2.61 1.84
N GLN A 336 -12.29 -3.54 1.85
CA GLN A 336 -12.58 -4.36 0.69
C GLN A 336 -12.88 -3.42 -0.48
N ALA A 337 -11.97 -3.33 -1.44
CA ALA A 337 -12.35 -2.87 -2.76
C ALA A 337 -13.32 -3.93 -3.30
N ALA A 338 -14.61 -3.73 -3.06
CA ALA A 338 -15.62 -4.35 -3.89
C ALA A 338 -15.27 -3.91 -5.30
N CYS A 339 -14.67 -4.80 -6.09
CA CYS A 339 -14.62 -4.63 -7.53
C CYS A 339 -16.08 -4.58 -7.96
N GLN A 340 -16.64 -3.37 -8.04
CA GLN A 340 -17.84 -3.14 -8.80
C GLN A 340 -17.41 -3.33 -10.25
N VAL A 341 -17.58 -4.55 -10.73
CA VAL A 341 -17.67 -4.81 -12.16
C VAL A 341 -18.88 -4.01 -12.62
N GLN A 342 -18.63 -2.83 -13.20
CA GLN A 342 -19.64 -2.07 -13.93
C GLN A 342 -19.81 -2.63 -15.32
#